data_AF-A0A5C6E347-F1
#
_entry.id   AF-A0A5C6E347-F1
#
_cell.length_a   1.000
_cell.length_b   1.000
_cell.length_c   1.000
_cell.angle_alpha   90.00
_cell.angle_beta   90.00
_cell.angle_gamma   90.00
#
_symmetry.space_group_name_H-M   'P 1'
#
loop_
_entity.id
_entity.type
_entity.pdbx_description
1 polymer ?
#
loop_
_entity_poly.entity_id
_entity_poly.type
_entity_poly.pdbx_seq_one_letter_code
_entity_poly.pdbx_strand_id
1 'polypeptide(L)'
;MNPIEWLSNLQWDRLLPELIGKALGFLAGFAASWFLVFRRRLNAIAKAQSGDSDDFIFQMHRLWELPEQAGDCMLLFRNIAPKTTLHDLYDNIAVREYLKATADATSLDNPILNTEGTLGFEVLNDAMGHIAGLVSTTPFKRETWLFVMTCEDRQVVRKKCIRCFLVRPDDLQRFGDWDFCLNHVQVEKPWHWFRIVALHRIALVWKAERKMAEEEALSSRDRDMPLVDKQVRHDRIRQISIGLNDGERPIGDPYKIDWQSHVEKLAQTGFVLNSD
;
A
#
# COMPACT_ATOMS: atom_id res chain seq x y z
N MET A 1 -58.56 42.52 -2.53
CA MET A 1 -58.92 41.10 -2.44
C MET A 1 -58.45 40.60 -1.09
N ASN A 2 -59.37 40.27 -0.19
CA ASN A 2 -59.06 39.96 1.20
C ASN A 2 -58.40 38.55 1.24
N PRO A 3 -57.24 38.33 1.89
CA PRO A 3 -56.58 37.01 1.93
C PRO A 3 -57.48 35.87 2.42
N ILE A 4 -58.48 36.19 3.24
CA ILE A 4 -59.47 35.25 3.75
C ILE A 4 -60.45 34.79 2.65
N GLU A 5 -60.87 35.69 1.75
CA GLU A 5 -61.73 35.36 0.60
C GLU A 5 -60.97 34.56 -0.48
N TRP A 6 -59.66 34.80 -0.59
CA TRP A 6 -58.81 34.00 -1.47
C TRP A 6 -58.65 32.56 -0.96
N LEU A 7 -58.48 32.38 0.35
CA LEU A 7 -58.43 31.07 1.00
C LEU A 7 -59.76 30.30 0.88
N SER A 8 -60.91 30.95 0.98
CA SER A 8 -62.22 30.28 0.87
C SER A 8 -62.56 29.81 -0.55
N ASN A 9 -61.94 30.38 -1.59
CA ASN A 9 -62.21 30.05 -2.98
C ASN A 9 -61.27 28.97 -3.56
N LEU A 10 -60.32 28.46 -2.78
CA LEU A 10 -59.43 27.38 -3.20
C LEU A 10 -60.18 26.03 -3.18
N GLN A 11 -59.95 25.22 -4.21
CA GLN A 11 -60.49 23.85 -4.30
C GLN A 11 -59.75 22.92 -3.32
N TRP A 12 -60.00 23.08 -2.02
CA TRP A 12 -59.33 22.33 -0.95
C TRP A 12 -59.44 20.82 -1.12
N ASP A 13 -60.56 20.33 -1.64
CA ASP A 13 -60.78 18.90 -1.91
C ASP A 13 -59.80 18.32 -2.94
N ARG A 14 -59.22 19.15 -3.80
CA ARG A 14 -58.17 18.75 -4.76
C ARG A 14 -56.77 19.13 -4.31
N LEU A 15 -56.63 20.29 -3.68
CA LEU A 15 -55.34 20.81 -3.22
C LEU A 15 -54.77 20.01 -2.04
N LEU A 16 -55.59 19.61 -1.07
CA LEU A 16 -55.12 18.88 0.11
C LEU A 16 -54.53 17.52 -0.27
N PRO A 17 -55.20 16.67 -1.07
CA PRO A 17 -54.64 15.38 -1.48
C PRO A 17 -53.36 15.52 -2.31
N GLU A 18 -53.29 16.54 -3.18
CA GLU A 18 -52.10 16.77 -4.02
C GLU A 18 -50.90 17.26 -3.19
N LEU A 19 -51.13 18.18 -2.24
CA LEU A 19 -50.10 18.63 -1.30
C LEU A 19 -49.61 17.49 -0.41
N ILE A 20 -50.52 16.67 0.13
CA ILE A 20 -50.19 15.51 0.95
C ILE A 20 -49.39 14.50 0.12
N GLY A 21 -49.82 14.19 -1.11
CA GLY A 21 -49.11 13.29 -2.01
C GLY A 21 -47.69 13.78 -2.33
N LYS A 22 -47.52 15.07 -2.63
CA LYS A 22 -46.21 15.70 -2.87
C LYS A 22 -45.33 15.71 -1.62
N ALA A 23 -45.89 16.04 -0.46
CA ALA A 23 -45.17 16.03 0.81
C ALA A 23 -44.71 14.62 1.19
N LEU A 24 -45.57 13.61 1.03
CA LEU A 24 -45.21 12.20 1.26
C LEU A 24 -44.15 11.72 0.27
N GLY A 25 -44.27 12.08 -1.01
CA GLY A 25 -43.26 11.77 -2.02
C GLY A 25 -41.90 12.39 -1.70
N PHE A 26 -41.88 13.66 -1.28
CA PHE A 26 -40.67 14.34 -0.84
C PHE A 26 -40.06 13.69 0.41
N LEU A 27 -40.87 13.39 1.43
CA LEU A 27 -40.41 12.75 2.66
C LEU A 27 -39.87 11.33 2.39
N ALA A 28 -40.52 10.56 1.51
CA ALA A 28 -40.04 9.24 1.12
C ALA A 28 -38.71 9.32 0.37
N GLY A 29 -38.58 10.26 -0.59
CA GLY A 29 -37.32 10.50 -1.30
C GLY A 29 -36.20 10.96 -0.36
N PHE A 30 -36.51 11.85 0.58
CA PHE A 30 -35.58 12.31 1.60
C PHE A 30 -35.15 11.17 2.52
N ALA A 31 -36.09 10.36 3.02
CA ALA A 31 -35.80 9.22 3.88
C ALA A 31 -34.95 8.17 3.16
N ALA A 32 -35.23 7.88 1.88
CA ALA A 32 -34.43 6.97 1.08
C ALA A 32 -32.99 7.49 0.86
N SER A 33 -32.85 8.77 0.50
CA SER A 33 -31.55 9.42 0.34
C SER A 33 -30.76 9.43 1.64
N TRP A 34 -31.40 9.82 2.74
CA TRP A 34 -30.81 9.83 4.08
C TRP A 34 -30.38 8.42 4.50
N PHE A 35 -31.21 7.40 4.26
CA PHE A 35 -30.90 6.01 4.58
C PHE A 35 -29.67 5.52 3.81
N LEU A 36 -29.54 5.86 2.51
CA LEU A 36 -28.35 5.51 1.72
C LEU A 36 -27.08 6.18 2.26
N VAL A 37 -27.14 7.48 2.59
CA VAL A 37 -26.01 8.20 3.18
C VAL A 37 -25.65 7.63 4.56
N PHE A 38 -26.65 7.35 5.38
CA PHE A 38 -26.48 6.77 6.71
C PHE A 38 -25.84 5.38 6.65
N ARG A 39 -26.30 4.50 5.74
CA ARG A 39 -25.70 3.19 5.51
C ARG A 39 -24.26 3.28 5.04
N ARG A 40 -23.95 4.21 4.13
CA ARG A 40 -22.56 4.47 3.70
C ARG A 40 -21.68 4.89 4.88
N ARG A 41 -22.19 5.77 5.75
CA ARG A 41 -21.48 6.20 6.96
C ARG A 41 -21.26 5.05 7.94
N LEU A 42 -22.27 4.22 8.19
CA LEU A 42 -22.15 3.05 9.07
C LEU A 42 -21.09 2.07 8.56
N ASN A 43 -21.09 1.78 7.25
CA ASN A 43 -20.06 0.92 6.65
C ASN A 43 -18.66 1.52 6.79
N ALA A 44 -18.50 2.84 6.61
CA ALA A 44 -17.21 3.51 6.80
C ALA A 44 -16.75 3.46 8.27
N ILE A 45 -17.66 3.62 9.23
CA ILE A 45 -17.36 3.51 10.66
C ILE A 45 -16.99 2.06 11.01
N ALA A 46 -17.74 1.08 10.52
CA ALA A 46 -17.45 -0.34 10.71
C ALA A 46 -16.07 -0.70 10.15
N LYS A 47 -15.73 -0.23 8.94
CA LYS A 47 -14.38 -0.39 8.36
C LYS A 47 -13.31 0.26 9.24
N ALA A 48 -13.52 1.50 9.68
CA ALA A 48 -12.58 2.21 10.55
C ALA A 48 -12.38 1.50 11.91
N GLN A 49 -13.43 0.89 12.46
CA GLN A 49 -13.36 0.09 13.70
C GLN A 49 -12.71 -1.27 13.47
N SER A 50 -12.96 -1.89 12.33
CA SER A 50 -12.36 -3.19 11.96
C SER A 50 -10.86 -3.11 11.68
N GLY A 51 -10.31 -1.91 11.43
CA GLY A 51 -8.89 -1.73 11.11
C GLY A 51 -8.49 -2.21 9.70
N ASP A 52 -9.43 -2.82 8.96
CA ASP A 52 -9.23 -3.19 7.57
C ASP A 52 -9.42 -1.96 6.70
N SER A 53 -8.34 -1.58 6.02
CA SER A 53 -8.41 -0.55 5.02
C SER A 53 -8.11 -1.13 3.67
N ASP A 54 -9.00 -0.85 2.73
CA ASP A 54 -8.78 -1.08 1.31
C ASP A 54 -7.75 -0.09 0.74
N ASP A 55 -6.94 0.54 1.59
CA ASP A 55 -5.98 1.57 1.20
C ASP A 55 -4.80 0.93 0.48
N PHE A 56 -4.43 1.54 -0.63
CA PHE A 56 -3.31 1.15 -1.46
C PHE A 56 -2.39 2.36 -1.61
N ILE A 57 -1.12 2.21 -1.20
CA ILE A 57 -0.20 3.35 -1.04
C ILE A 57 1.12 3.07 -1.77
N PHE A 58 1.52 3.97 -2.66
CA PHE A 58 2.83 3.93 -3.31
C PHE A 58 3.83 4.78 -2.53
N GLN A 59 4.93 4.15 -2.10
CA GLN A 59 5.90 4.78 -1.21
C GLN A 59 7.33 4.55 -1.69
N MET A 60 8.03 5.64 -1.94
CA MET A 60 9.48 5.63 -2.08
C MET A 60 10.09 5.39 -0.70
N HIS A 61 11.08 4.50 -0.62
CA HIS A 61 11.92 4.29 0.56
C HIS A 61 13.38 4.53 0.16
N ARG A 62 14.10 5.27 1.00
CA ARG A 62 15.48 5.67 0.74
C ARG A 62 16.28 5.79 2.03
N LEU A 63 17.57 5.47 1.98
CA LEU A 63 18.52 5.82 3.02
C LEU A 63 19.09 7.22 2.77
N TRP A 64 18.97 8.10 3.77
CA TRP A 64 19.59 9.43 3.77
C TRP A 64 20.75 9.45 4.75
N GLU A 65 21.95 9.73 4.25
CA GLU A 65 23.17 9.76 5.08
C GLU A 65 23.15 10.96 6.02
N LEU A 66 23.46 10.72 7.29
CA LEU A 66 23.48 11.75 8.32
C LEU A 66 24.79 12.56 8.22
N PRO A 67 24.75 13.87 7.95
CA PRO A 67 25.96 14.68 7.74
C PRO A 67 26.91 14.69 8.94
N GLU A 68 26.38 14.55 10.15
CA GLU A 68 27.11 14.65 11.41
C GLU A 68 27.56 13.28 11.96
N GLN A 69 27.08 12.17 11.38
CA GLN A 69 27.32 10.81 11.86
C GLN A 69 27.73 9.92 10.68
N ALA A 70 29.03 9.84 10.41
CA ALA A 70 29.55 9.05 9.30
C ALA A 70 29.15 7.58 9.43
N GLY A 71 28.47 7.05 8.41
CA GLY A 71 27.98 5.67 8.36
C GLY A 71 26.52 5.51 8.81
N ASP A 72 25.99 6.42 9.62
CA ASP A 72 24.60 6.37 10.06
C ASP A 72 23.68 6.96 9.00
N CYS A 73 22.52 6.33 8.86
CA CYS A 73 21.54 6.67 7.85
C CYS A 73 20.15 6.77 8.46
N MET A 74 19.36 7.69 7.96
CA MET A 74 17.96 7.83 8.29
C MET A 74 17.12 7.22 7.17
N LEU A 75 16.27 6.25 7.51
CA LEU A 75 15.27 5.71 6.59
C LEU A 75 14.18 6.76 6.37
N LEU A 76 14.13 7.26 5.14
CA LEU A 76 13.07 8.13 4.64
C LEU A 76 12.06 7.30 3.88
N PHE A 77 10.79 7.63 4.04
CA PHE A 77 9.77 7.18 3.11
C PHE A 77 8.74 8.26 2.79
N ARG A 78 8.39 8.35 1.51
CA ARG A 78 7.54 9.41 0.98
C ARG A 78 6.46 8.79 0.10
N ASN A 79 5.23 9.22 0.29
CA ASN A 79 4.16 8.88 -0.64
C ASN A 79 4.46 9.59 -1.96
N ILE A 80 4.53 8.83 -3.04
CA ILE A 80 4.83 9.37 -4.37
C ILE A 80 3.59 9.51 -5.26
N ALA A 81 2.48 8.93 -4.83
CA ALA A 81 1.19 9.02 -5.48
C ALA A 81 0.11 9.40 -4.46
N PRO A 82 -1.00 10.00 -4.93
CA PRO A 82 -2.19 10.13 -4.12
C PRO A 82 -2.61 8.77 -3.57
N LYS A 83 -3.14 8.78 -2.36
CA LYS A 83 -3.68 7.59 -1.74
C LYS A 83 -4.85 7.07 -2.59
N THR A 84 -4.78 5.80 -2.99
CA THR A 84 -5.83 5.13 -3.77
C THR A 84 -6.44 3.99 -2.96
N THR A 85 -7.52 3.40 -3.46
CA THR A 85 -8.13 2.21 -2.85
C THR A 85 -8.04 1.01 -3.79
N LEU A 86 -8.18 -0.19 -3.22
CA LEU A 86 -8.31 -1.43 -4.01
C LEU A 86 -9.43 -1.35 -5.06
N HIS A 87 -10.49 -0.61 -4.77
CA HIS A 87 -11.61 -0.41 -5.69
C HIS A 87 -11.27 0.49 -6.87
N ASP A 88 -10.40 1.48 -6.66
CA ASP A 88 -10.00 2.44 -7.69
C ASP A 88 -8.88 1.89 -8.57
N LEU A 89 -8.02 1.04 -8.02
CA LEU A 89 -6.91 0.44 -8.76
C LEU A 89 -7.32 -0.80 -9.56
N TYR A 90 -8.30 -1.58 -9.06
CA TYR A 90 -8.72 -2.83 -9.68
C TYR A 90 -10.25 -2.88 -9.86
N ASP A 91 -10.67 -2.92 -11.12
CA ASP A 91 -12.08 -3.06 -11.49
C ASP A 91 -12.61 -4.48 -11.21
N ASN A 92 -11.76 -5.49 -11.40
CA ASN A 92 -12.13 -6.89 -11.27
C ASN A 92 -12.32 -7.30 -9.80
N ILE A 93 -13.53 -7.73 -9.44
CA ILE A 93 -13.87 -8.20 -8.09
C ILE A 93 -12.98 -9.38 -7.66
N ALA A 94 -12.71 -10.33 -8.55
CA ALA A 94 -11.90 -11.50 -8.22
C ALA A 94 -10.46 -11.12 -7.84
N VAL A 95 -9.88 -10.13 -8.53
CA VAL A 95 -8.56 -9.57 -8.22
C VAL A 95 -8.55 -8.94 -6.83
N ARG A 96 -9.60 -8.19 -6.49
CA ARG A 96 -9.72 -7.55 -5.17
C ARG A 96 -9.83 -8.55 -4.02
N GLU A 97 -10.64 -9.59 -4.19
CA GLU A 97 -10.78 -10.64 -3.16
C GLU A 97 -9.50 -11.47 -3.01
N TYR A 98 -8.83 -11.77 -4.12
CA TYR A 98 -7.49 -12.37 -4.09
C TYR A 98 -6.48 -11.49 -3.33
N LEU A 99 -6.43 -10.18 -3.61
CA LEU A 99 -5.52 -9.26 -2.92
C LEU A 99 -5.78 -9.18 -1.41
N LYS A 100 -7.04 -9.19 -0.99
CA LYS A 100 -7.40 -9.22 0.44
C LYS A 100 -6.92 -10.52 1.10
N ALA A 101 -7.20 -11.67 0.48
CA ALA A 101 -6.78 -12.97 1.00
C ALA A 101 -5.25 -13.07 1.09
N THR A 102 -4.54 -12.61 0.06
CA THR A 102 -3.07 -12.61 0.05
C THR A 102 -2.49 -11.64 1.07
N ALA A 103 -3.11 -10.46 1.25
CA ALA A 103 -2.74 -9.53 2.30
C ALA A 103 -2.97 -10.14 3.69
N ASP A 104 -4.05 -10.89 3.91
CA ASP A 104 -4.34 -11.61 5.16
C ASP A 104 -3.31 -12.69 5.52
N ALA A 105 -2.63 -13.24 4.51
CA ALA A 105 -1.56 -14.20 4.71
C ALA A 105 -0.18 -13.57 5.02
N THR A 106 0.00 -12.25 4.83
CA THR A 106 1.30 -11.60 5.12
C THR A 106 1.53 -11.40 6.62
N SER A 107 2.79 -11.48 7.02
CA SER A 107 3.25 -11.20 8.38
C SER A 107 4.47 -10.27 8.33
N LEU A 108 4.95 -9.84 9.50
CA LEU A 108 6.20 -9.08 9.57
C LEU A 108 7.40 -9.88 9.02
N ASP A 109 7.38 -11.20 9.21
CA ASP A 109 8.43 -12.10 8.74
C ASP A 109 8.39 -12.34 7.22
N ASN A 110 7.18 -12.36 6.64
CA ASN A 110 6.96 -12.46 5.21
C ASN A 110 6.03 -11.32 4.72
N PRO A 111 6.59 -10.11 4.53
CA PRO A 111 5.81 -8.91 4.27
C PRO A 111 5.37 -8.76 2.80
N ILE A 112 5.97 -9.53 1.88
CA ILE A 112 5.71 -9.44 0.44
C ILE A 112 4.43 -10.21 0.13
N LEU A 113 3.53 -9.60 -0.65
CA LEU A 113 2.33 -10.29 -1.14
C LEU A 113 2.74 -11.49 -2.00
N ASN A 114 2.10 -12.64 -1.79
CA ASN A 114 2.31 -13.81 -2.63
C ASN A 114 1.62 -13.63 -4.00
N THR A 115 2.32 -12.97 -4.94
CA THR A 115 1.84 -12.68 -6.30
C THR A 115 2.21 -13.77 -7.31
N GLU A 116 2.20 -15.04 -6.90
CA GLU A 116 2.44 -16.17 -7.79
C GLU A 116 1.25 -16.48 -8.71
N GLY A 117 1.53 -17.09 -9.86
CA GLY A 117 0.53 -17.46 -10.86
C GLY A 117 0.02 -16.27 -11.70
N THR A 118 -0.92 -16.55 -12.60
CA THR A 118 -1.43 -15.57 -13.58
C THR A 118 -2.08 -14.36 -12.93
N LEU A 119 -2.91 -14.58 -11.90
CA LEU A 119 -3.62 -13.51 -11.20
C LEU A 119 -2.66 -12.63 -10.39
N GLY A 120 -1.66 -13.24 -9.76
CA GLY A 120 -0.62 -12.50 -9.04
C GLY A 120 0.25 -11.64 -9.97
N PHE A 121 0.58 -12.16 -11.15
CA PHE A 121 1.28 -11.41 -12.18
C PHE A 121 0.48 -10.21 -12.70
N GLU A 122 -0.82 -10.39 -12.98
CA GLU A 122 -1.72 -9.30 -13.39
C GLU A 122 -1.77 -8.21 -12.32
N VAL A 123 -2.01 -8.61 -11.06
CA VAL A 123 -2.01 -7.70 -9.90
C VAL A 123 -0.74 -6.85 -9.83
N LEU A 124 0.42 -7.50 -9.93
CA LEU A 124 1.71 -6.85 -9.80
C LEU A 124 1.96 -5.86 -10.95
N ASN A 125 1.66 -6.26 -12.19
CA ASN A 125 1.86 -5.43 -13.36
C ASN A 125 0.90 -4.25 -13.43
N ASP A 126 -0.35 -4.42 -13.03
CA ASP A 126 -1.32 -3.33 -13.00
C ASP A 126 -0.90 -2.25 -12.01
N ALA A 127 -0.49 -2.63 -10.80
CA ALA A 127 0.02 -1.68 -9.81
C ALA A 127 1.31 -0.99 -10.29
N MET A 128 2.23 -1.75 -10.89
CA MET A 128 3.48 -1.23 -11.44
C MET A 128 3.22 -0.27 -12.62
N GLY A 129 2.32 -0.63 -13.53
CA GLY A 129 1.92 0.18 -14.68
C GLY A 129 1.19 1.45 -14.25
N HIS A 130 0.33 1.36 -13.24
CA HIS A 130 -0.34 2.51 -12.65
C HIS A 130 0.66 3.54 -12.13
N ILE A 131 1.63 3.12 -11.31
CA ILE A 131 2.61 4.06 -10.78
C ILE A 131 3.54 4.60 -11.87
N ALA A 132 3.95 3.77 -12.83
CA ALA A 132 4.74 4.19 -13.99
C ALA A 132 4.03 5.31 -14.77
N GLY A 133 2.72 5.15 -14.99
CA GLY A 133 1.88 6.14 -15.66
C GLY A 133 1.81 7.45 -14.88
N LEU A 134 1.55 7.38 -13.57
CA LEU A 134 1.46 8.58 -12.72
C LEU A 134 2.74 9.40 -12.68
N VAL A 135 3.91 8.75 -12.67
CA VAL A 135 5.21 9.44 -12.57
C VAL A 135 5.88 9.69 -13.91
N SER A 136 5.22 9.34 -15.02
CA SER A 136 5.79 9.36 -16.38
C SER A 136 6.25 10.74 -16.84
N THR A 137 5.56 11.79 -16.38
CA THR A 137 5.77 13.21 -16.76
C THR A 137 6.51 14.01 -15.69
N THR A 138 7.03 13.35 -14.66
CA THR A 138 7.79 14.05 -13.62
C THR A 138 9.10 14.62 -14.18
N PRO A 139 9.58 15.77 -13.67
CA PRO A 139 10.80 16.41 -14.18
C PRO A 139 12.09 15.74 -13.68
N PHE A 140 11.98 14.65 -12.91
CA PHE A 140 13.12 14.00 -12.27
C PHE A 140 13.80 13.00 -13.22
N LYS A 141 15.10 12.82 -13.02
CA LYS A 141 15.89 11.85 -13.77
C LYS A 141 15.34 10.44 -13.53
N ARG A 142 15.15 9.67 -14.60
CA ARG A 142 14.75 8.26 -14.50
C ARG A 142 15.91 7.42 -13.99
N GLU A 143 15.65 6.66 -12.94
CA GLU A 143 16.57 5.72 -12.33
C GLU A 143 15.89 4.37 -12.15
N THR A 144 16.68 3.33 -11.90
CA THR A 144 16.15 2.00 -11.62
C THR A 144 15.69 1.90 -10.17
N TRP A 145 14.44 1.52 -9.99
CA TRP A 145 13.81 1.25 -8.69
C TRP A 145 13.35 -0.20 -8.63
N LEU A 146 13.37 -0.76 -7.43
CA LEU A 146 12.77 -2.05 -7.11
C LEU A 146 11.35 -1.80 -6.62
N PHE A 147 10.38 -2.33 -7.35
CA PHE A 147 8.97 -2.31 -7.03
C PHE A 147 8.59 -3.61 -6.32
N VAL A 148 7.98 -3.48 -5.15
CA VAL A 148 7.48 -4.61 -4.36
C VAL A 148 6.11 -4.29 -3.77
N MET A 149 5.18 -5.24 -3.83
CA MET A 149 3.91 -5.13 -3.14
C MET A 149 3.99 -5.80 -1.78
N THR A 150 3.69 -5.05 -0.73
CA THR A 150 3.69 -5.51 0.66
C THR A 150 2.36 -5.27 1.34
N CYS A 151 2.14 -5.94 2.46
CA CYS A 151 1.09 -5.54 3.38
C CYS A 151 1.62 -5.49 4.81
N GLU A 152 1.10 -4.54 5.59
CA GLU A 152 1.48 -4.38 6.98
C GLU A 152 0.86 -5.47 7.86
N ASP A 153 1.66 -5.97 8.80
CA ASP A 153 1.19 -6.94 9.79
C ASP A 153 0.25 -6.28 10.81
N ARG A 154 -0.97 -6.80 10.92
CA ARG A 154 -2.01 -6.34 11.86
C ARG A 154 -1.62 -6.51 13.33
N GLN A 155 -0.69 -7.40 13.64
CA GLN A 155 -0.12 -7.53 15.00
C GLN A 155 0.75 -6.32 15.37
N VAL A 156 1.27 -5.62 14.35
CA VAL A 156 2.19 -4.49 14.53
C VAL A 156 1.48 -3.16 14.33
N VAL A 157 0.61 -3.05 13.33
CA VAL A 157 -0.10 -1.82 12.98
C VAL A 157 -1.60 -1.90 13.27
N ARG A 158 -2.18 -0.78 13.68
CA ARG A 158 -3.64 -0.68 13.92
C ARG A 158 -4.47 -0.78 12.65
N LYS A 159 -3.94 -0.27 11.54
CA LYS A 159 -4.65 -0.16 10.27
C LYS A 159 -3.85 -0.87 9.19
N LYS A 160 -4.42 -1.94 8.65
CA LYS A 160 -3.80 -2.70 7.60
C LYS A 160 -3.97 -2.00 6.26
N CYS A 161 -2.90 -1.89 5.49
CA CYS A 161 -2.94 -1.37 4.13
C CYS A 161 -1.92 -2.07 3.25
N ILE A 162 -2.22 -2.13 1.96
CA ILE A 162 -1.29 -2.62 0.95
C ILE A 162 -0.38 -1.46 0.55
N ARG A 163 0.92 -1.71 0.54
CA ARG A 163 1.93 -0.72 0.22
C ARG A 163 2.85 -1.22 -0.87
N CYS A 164 2.94 -0.43 -1.93
CA CYS A 164 3.91 -0.62 -2.98
C CYS A 164 5.18 0.13 -2.63
N PHE A 165 6.23 -0.61 -2.27
CA PHE A 165 7.52 -0.03 -1.99
C PHE A 165 8.27 0.18 -3.29
N LEU A 166 8.90 1.34 -3.40
CA LEU A 166 9.89 1.67 -4.40
C LEU A 166 11.19 1.95 -3.68
N VAL A 167 12.16 1.07 -3.84
CA VAL A 167 13.46 1.12 -3.15
C VAL A 167 14.56 1.14 -4.19
N ARG A 168 15.61 1.94 -3.98
CA ARG A 168 16.79 1.86 -4.84
C ARG A 168 17.50 0.51 -4.63
N PRO A 169 18.04 -0.13 -5.69
CA PRO A 169 18.79 -1.37 -5.55
C PRO A 169 19.92 -1.26 -4.51
N ASP A 170 20.70 -0.18 -4.55
CA ASP A 170 21.85 0.02 -3.66
C ASP A 170 21.43 0.16 -2.18
N ASP A 171 20.33 0.87 -1.92
CA ASP A 171 19.77 0.99 -0.57
C ASP A 171 19.28 -0.37 -0.07
N LEU A 172 18.55 -1.12 -0.90
CA LEU A 172 18.02 -2.42 -0.52
C LEU A 172 19.13 -3.44 -0.22
N GLN A 173 20.27 -3.38 -0.93
CA GLN A 173 21.42 -4.26 -0.63
C GLN A 173 21.93 -4.08 0.80
N ARG A 174 21.98 -2.84 1.30
CA ARG A 174 22.44 -2.53 2.65
C ARG A 174 21.51 -3.12 3.72
N PHE A 175 20.20 -3.16 3.45
CA PHE A 175 19.23 -3.83 4.32
C PHE A 175 19.43 -5.36 4.38
N GLY A 176 20.21 -5.96 3.48
CA GLY A 176 20.55 -7.38 3.56
C GLY A 176 21.46 -7.73 4.75
N ASP A 177 22.11 -6.74 5.35
CA ASP A 177 22.92 -6.86 6.56
C ASP A 177 22.09 -6.41 7.77
N TRP A 178 21.81 -7.35 8.67
CA TRP A 178 21.01 -7.07 9.87
C TRP A 178 21.77 -6.24 10.90
N ASP A 179 23.08 -6.42 11.03
CA ASP A 179 23.90 -5.63 11.95
C ASP A 179 23.95 -4.17 11.50
N PHE A 180 24.00 -3.94 10.19
CA PHE A 180 23.83 -2.60 9.64
C PHE A 180 22.46 -1.99 10.02
N CYS A 181 21.38 -2.77 9.89
CA CYS A 181 20.04 -2.32 10.25
C CYS A 181 19.92 -1.96 11.74
N LEU A 182 20.55 -2.74 12.63
CA LEU A 182 20.50 -2.53 14.06
C LEU A 182 21.28 -1.30 14.51
N ASN A 183 22.48 -1.12 13.96
CA ASN A 183 23.46 -0.18 14.50
C ASN A 183 23.44 1.18 13.79
N HIS A 184 23.11 1.21 12.49
CA HIS A 184 23.32 2.38 11.64
C HIS A 184 22.03 2.97 11.06
N VAL A 185 20.91 2.25 11.10
CA VAL A 185 19.64 2.75 10.53
C VAL A 185 18.76 3.37 11.62
N GLN A 186 18.42 4.63 11.40
CA GLN A 186 17.52 5.43 12.22
C GLN A 186 16.23 5.74 11.45
N VAL A 187 15.18 6.19 12.12
CA VAL A 187 13.86 6.47 11.51
C VAL A 187 13.34 7.85 11.87
N GLU A 188 12.39 8.39 11.08
CA GLU A 188 11.79 9.70 11.40
C GLU A 188 10.82 9.68 12.59
N LYS A 189 10.26 8.52 12.92
CA LYS A 189 9.30 8.35 14.02
C LYS A 189 9.50 7.00 14.70
N PRO A 190 9.32 6.92 16.03
CA PRO A 190 9.61 5.71 16.80
C PRO A 190 8.82 4.49 16.34
N TRP A 191 7.58 4.66 15.88
CA TRP A 191 6.75 3.55 15.40
C TRP A 191 7.16 3.01 14.03
N HIS A 192 8.13 3.59 13.32
CA HIS A 192 8.52 3.14 11.98
C HIS A 192 9.51 1.95 11.96
N TRP A 193 9.92 1.44 13.12
CA TRP A 193 10.91 0.35 13.22
C TRP A 193 10.56 -0.89 12.38
N PHE A 194 9.28 -1.25 12.28
CA PHE A 194 8.83 -2.43 11.54
C PHE A 194 9.08 -2.32 10.03
N ARG A 195 9.30 -1.11 9.50
CA ARG A 195 9.70 -0.89 8.11
C ARG A 195 11.11 -1.38 7.83
N ILE A 196 12.02 -1.22 8.79
CA ILE A 196 13.39 -1.73 8.65
C ILE A 196 13.35 -3.26 8.57
N VAL A 197 12.57 -3.90 9.44
CA VAL A 197 12.37 -5.36 9.42
C VAL A 197 11.80 -5.81 8.08
N ALA A 198 10.77 -5.12 7.58
CA ALA A 198 10.18 -5.43 6.28
C ALA A 198 11.20 -5.27 5.13
N LEU A 199 11.96 -4.18 5.11
CA LEU A 199 13.01 -3.93 4.10
C LEU A 199 14.13 -4.97 4.17
N HIS A 200 14.53 -5.39 5.37
CA HIS A 200 15.48 -6.48 5.56
C HIS A 200 14.97 -7.80 4.95
N ARG A 201 13.71 -8.17 5.24
CA ARG A 201 13.09 -9.37 4.65
C ARG A 201 12.97 -9.26 3.13
N ILE A 202 12.62 -8.09 2.60
CA ILE A 202 12.60 -7.85 1.15
C ILE A 202 14.00 -7.99 0.54
N ALA A 203 15.03 -7.48 1.19
CA ALA A 203 16.42 -7.59 0.74
C ALA A 203 16.89 -9.06 0.66
N LEU A 204 16.54 -9.88 1.66
CA LEU A 204 16.86 -11.31 1.66
C LEU A 204 16.16 -12.05 0.51
N VAL A 205 14.87 -11.77 0.29
CA VAL A 205 14.12 -12.36 -0.84
C VAL A 205 14.73 -11.94 -2.16
N TRP A 206 15.05 -10.66 -2.33
CA TRP A 206 15.65 -10.15 -3.56
C TRP A 206 17.02 -10.78 -3.84
N LYS A 207 17.86 -10.94 -2.82
CA LYS A 207 19.15 -11.62 -2.94
C LYS A 207 18.99 -13.08 -3.38
N ALA A 208 17.99 -13.78 -2.83
CA ALA A 208 17.67 -15.14 -3.23
C ALA A 208 17.14 -15.22 -4.67
N GLU A 209 16.22 -14.33 -5.06
CA GLU A 209 15.70 -14.22 -6.43
C GLU A 209 16.82 -13.96 -7.45
N ARG A 210 17.75 -13.05 -7.14
CA ARG A 210 18.92 -12.78 -7.99
C ARG A 210 19.85 -13.98 -8.14
N LYS A 211 20.15 -14.67 -7.03
CA LYS A 211 21.03 -15.85 -7.07
C LYS A 211 20.43 -16.96 -7.94
N MET A 212 19.12 -17.22 -7.81
CA MET A 212 18.42 -18.17 -8.66
C MET A 212 18.46 -17.77 -10.14
N ALA A 213 18.21 -16.50 -10.46
CA ALA A 213 18.29 -16.00 -11.84
C ALA A 213 19.71 -16.14 -12.44
N GLU A 214 20.75 -15.92 -11.63
CA GLU A 214 22.15 -16.13 -12.03
C GLU A 214 22.45 -17.62 -12.29
N GLU A 215 21.98 -18.52 -11.42
CA GLU A 215 22.12 -19.98 -11.59
C GLU A 215 21.38 -20.48 -12.85
N GLU A 216 20.17 -19.98 -13.12
CA GLU A 216 19.40 -20.28 -14.33
C GLU A 216 20.08 -19.75 -15.60
N ALA A 217 20.71 -18.58 -15.54
CA ALA A 217 21.47 -18.02 -16.66
C ALA A 217 22.74 -18.83 -16.98
N LEU A 218 23.37 -19.43 -15.96
CA LEU A 218 24.54 -20.29 -16.11
C LEU A 218 24.20 -21.71 -16.59
N SER A 219 22.98 -22.18 -16.35
CA SER A 219 22.50 -23.46 -16.89
C SER A 219 22.33 -23.37 -18.42
N SER A 220 23.01 -24.25 -19.17
CA SER A 220 23.05 -24.20 -20.65
C SER A 220 21.65 -24.21 -21.28
N ARG A 221 21.41 -23.23 -22.16
CA ARG A 221 20.14 -22.94 -22.85
C ARG A 221 20.05 -23.57 -24.25
N ASP A 222 20.85 -24.60 -24.55
CA ASP A 222 20.96 -25.20 -25.89
C ASP A 222 19.68 -25.91 -26.41
N ARG A 223 18.63 -26.05 -25.59
CA ARG A 223 17.38 -26.73 -25.98
C ARG A 223 16.09 -25.92 -25.78
N ASP A 224 16.19 -24.66 -25.34
CA ASP A 224 15.00 -23.87 -25.00
C ASP A 224 14.49 -23.06 -26.20
N MET A 225 13.17 -23.08 -26.42
CA MET A 225 12.52 -22.32 -27.49
C MET A 225 12.71 -20.80 -27.25
N PRO A 226 13.17 -20.02 -28.23
CA PRO A 226 13.67 -18.65 -28.05
C PRO A 226 12.63 -17.57 -27.70
N LEU A 227 11.35 -17.93 -27.52
CA LEU A 227 10.25 -16.97 -27.34
C LEU A 227 9.21 -17.37 -26.28
N VAL A 228 9.37 -18.53 -25.64
CA VAL A 228 8.50 -18.92 -24.53
C VAL A 228 9.23 -18.50 -23.27
N ASP A 229 8.90 -17.31 -22.76
CA ASP A 229 9.21 -16.99 -21.38
C ASP A 229 8.63 -18.15 -20.56
N LYS A 230 9.49 -18.94 -19.93
CA LYS A 230 9.05 -20.00 -19.02
C LYS A 230 8.40 -19.23 -17.87
N GLN A 231 7.10 -18.96 -17.98
CA GLN A 231 6.23 -18.38 -16.94
C GLN A 231 6.15 -19.29 -15.69
N VAL A 232 7.17 -20.10 -15.45
CA VAL A 232 7.32 -21.02 -14.33
C VAL A 232 7.45 -20.22 -13.03
N ARG A 233 7.98 -18.99 -13.08
CA ARG A 233 7.95 -18.07 -11.95
C ARG A 233 7.89 -16.61 -12.37
N HIS A 234 7.07 -15.83 -11.68
CA HIS A 234 7.06 -14.37 -11.81
C HIS A 234 7.81 -13.77 -10.64
N ASP A 235 8.78 -12.88 -10.90
CA ASP A 235 9.49 -12.18 -9.84
C ASP A 235 8.51 -11.34 -9.04
N ARG A 236 8.54 -11.48 -7.70
CA ARG A 236 7.72 -10.65 -6.82
C ARG A 236 8.33 -9.26 -6.63
N ILE A 237 9.61 -9.12 -6.96
CA ILE A 237 10.38 -7.88 -6.90
C ILE A 237 10.76 -7.47 -8.32
N ARG A 238 10.12 -6.41 -8.84
CA ARG A 238 10.28 -5.99 -10.24
C ARG A 238 11.14 -4.75 -10.35
N GLN A 239 12.01 -4.73 -11.35
CA GLN A 239 12.73 -3.50 -11.69
C GLN A 239 11.84 -2.60 -12.54
N ILE A 240 11.78 -1.32 -12.18
CA ILE A 240 11.05 -0.29 -12.91
C ILE A 240 11.94 0.95 -13.08
N SER A 241 11.91 1.58 -14.25
CA SER A 241 12.63 2.84 -14.52
C SER A 241 11.67 4.03 -14.39
N ILE A 242 11.83 4.82 -13.33
CA ILE A 242 10.97 5.98 -13.04
C ILE A 242 11.77 7.17 -12.49
N GLY A 243 11.26 8.38 -12.71
CA GLY A 243 11.81 9.60 -12.14
C GLY A 243 11.10 9.94 -10.83
N LEU A 244 11.82 9.96 -9.72
CA LEU A 244 11.30 10.33 -8.40
C LEU A 244 12.16 11.46 -7.80
N ASN A 245 11.56 12.26 -6.91
CA ASN A 245 12.28 13.32 -6.22
C ASN A 245 13.35 12.75 -5.28
N ASP A 246 14.61 12.97 -5.62
CA ASP A 246 15.77 12.58 -4.81
C ASP A 246 16.26 13.70 -3.88
N GLY A 247 15.62 14.88 -3.92
CA GLY A 247 15.92 16.00 -3.03
C GLY A 247 15.18 15.96 -1.70
N GLU A 248 14.39 14.92 -1.42
CA GLU A 248 13.64 14.75 -0.19
C GLU A 248 14.56 14.72 1.05
N ARG A 249 14.19 15.49 2.07
CA ARG A 249 14.95 15.62 3.33
C ARG A 249 14.14 15.06 4.50
N PRO A 250 14.81 14.65 5.60
CA PRO A 250 14.15 14.40 6.87
C PRO A 250 13.25 15.56 7.30
N ILE A 251 12.07 15.26 7.85
CA ILE A 251 11.16 16.29 8.39
C ILE A 251 11.44 16.56 9.88
N GLY A 252 12.05 15.63 10.59
CA GLY A 252 12.39 15.77 12.00
C GLY A 252 13.69 15.06 12.35
N ASP A 253 14.03 15.14 13.64
CA ASP A 253 15.27 14.58 14.13
C ASP A 253 15.31 13.06 13.97
N PRO A 254 16.48 12.49 13.65
CA PRO A 254 16.67 11.05 13.60
C PRO A 254 16.31 10.40 14.94
N TYR A 255 15.49 9.36 14.88
CA TYR A 255 15.16 8.55 16.04
C TYR A 255 15.91 7.22 15.99
N LYS A 256 16.79 7.00 16.97
CA LYS A 256 17.46 5.73 17.18
C LYS A 256 16.50 4.74 17.85
N ILE A 257 16.33 3.58 17.23
CA ILE A 257 15.42 2.55 17.71
C ILE A 257 16.06 1.82 18.88
N ASP A 258 15.32 1.70 19.98
CA ASP A 258 15.66 0.79 21.06
C ASP A 258 15.15 -0.62 20.71
N TRP A 259 15.99 -1.38 20.02
CA TRP A 259 15.66 -2.73 19.57
C TRP A 259 15.35 -3.70 20.72
N GLN A 260 15.90 -3.48 21.92
CA GLN A 260 15.64 -4.34 23.08
C GLN A 260 14.16 -4.29 23.47
N SER A 261 13.54 -3.11 23.40
CA SER A 261 12.11 -2.93 23.66
C SER A 261 11.19 -3.64 22.65
N HIS A 262 11.74 -4.15 21.56
CA HIS A 262 10.99 -4.81 20.48
C HIS A 262 11.27 -6.31 20.36
N VAL A 263 12.22 -6.87 21.12
CA VAL A 263 12.62 -8.28 21.06
C VAL A 263 11.42 -9.22 21.26
N GLU A 264 10.65 -9.01 22.32
CA GLU A 264 9.49 -9.86 22.63
C GLU A 264 8.44 -9.82 21.53
N LYS A 265 8.18 -8.62 20.98
CA LYS A 265 7.20 -8.44 19.91
C LYS A 265 7.67 -9.08 18.59
N LEU A 266 8.96 -8.98 18.28
CA LEU A 266 9.56 -9.65 17.14
C LEU A 266 9.45 -11.17 17.27
N ALA A 267 9.77 -11.71 18.45
CA ALA A 267 9.64 -13.14 18.73
C ALA A 267 8.20 -13.64 18.57
N GLN A 268 7.20 -12.87 19.01
CA GLN A 268 5.78 -13.19 18.82
C GLN A 268 5.36 -13.24 17.34
N THR A 269 5.97 -12.41 16.50
CA THR A 269 5.74 -12.41 15.05
C THR A 269 6.52 -13.49 14.29
N GLY A 270 7.27 -14.34 15.00
CA GLY A 270 8.14 -15.37 14.40
C GLY A 270 9.47 -14.82 13.87
N PHE A 271 9.74 -13.52 14.06
CA PHE A 271 11.01 -12.91 13.69
C PHE A 271 12.02 -13.10 14.84
N VAL A 272 13.06 -13.89 14.59
CA VAL A 272 14.14 -14.06 15.57
C VAL A 272 15.23 -13.03 15.28
N LEU A 273 15.51 -12.18 16.28
CA LEU A 273 16.71 -11.34 16.32
C LEU A 273 17.93 -12.24 16.59
N ASN A 274 18.37 -13.02 15.61
CA ASN A 274 19.66 -13.68 15.73
C ASN A 274 20.75 -12.72 15.23
N SER A 275 21.57 -12.27 16.16
CA SER A 275 22.95 -11.85 15.91
C SER A 275 23.81 -13.11 15.98
N ASP A 276 23.95 -13.83 14.87
CA ASP A 276 24.97 -14.86 14.68
C ASP A 276 25.67 -14.63 13.34
#